data_AF-A0A1S2T0W1-F1
#
_entry.id   AF-A0A1S2T0W1-F1
#
_cell.length_a   1.000
_cell.length_b   1.000
_cell.length_c   1.000
_cell.angle_alpha   90.00
_cell.angle_beta   90.00
_cell.angle_gamma   90.00
#
_symmetry.space_group_name_H-M   'P 1'
#
loop_
_entity.id
_entity.type
_entity.pdbx_description
1 polymer ?
#
loop_
_entity_poly.entity_id
_entity_poly.type
_entity_poly.pdbx_seq_one_letter_code
_entity_poly.pdbx_strand_id
1 'polypeptide(L)'
;MIRLVSLLMALSGLLLSACSPSTSSSITQDNPIAQLDLKQLPNAEWRLSRAVIEVSFCRDRTNEALLASESELNGWRLTGDVSAFPPYREEGLKALYEVVGDQPFILYQVDGSVSASRYRLAMSASKSAGAVAEQVFPAVATLAGSERVCLSAVDEGATY
;
A
#
# COMPACT_ATOMS: atom_id res chain seq x y z
N MET A 1 6.35 8.82 60.54
CA MET A 1 5.29 8.45 59.57
C MET A 1 5.28 9.30 58.30
N ILE A 2 5.60 10.61 58.35
CA ILE A 2 5.57 11.51 57.17
C ILE A 2 6.62 11.16 56.09
N ARG A 3 7.81 10.65 56.47
CA ARG A 3 8.87 10.31 55.50
C ARG A 3 8.62 9.06 54.65
N LEU A 4 7.72 8.15 55.09
CA LEU A 4 7.44 6.91 54.36
C LEU A 4 6.43 7.14 53.22
N VAL A 5 5.52 8.10 53.39
CA VAL A 5 4.47 8.44 52.42
C VAL A 5 5.06 9.12 51.19
N SER A 6 6.06 9.97 51.37
CA SER A 6 6.76 10.65 50.27
C SER A 6 7.56 9.68 49.37
N LEU A 7 8.02 8.55 49.93
CA LEU A 7 8.77 7.54 49.17
C LEU A 7 7.85 6.68 48.29
N LEU A 8 6.64 6.36 48.76
CA LEU A 8 5.66 5.62 47.96
C LEU A 8 5.09 6.44 46.80
N MET A 9 4.91 7.76 46.97
CA MET A 9 4.43 8.61 45.88
C MET A 9 5.44 8.79 44.74
N ALA A 10 6.75 8.78 45.06
CA ALA A 10 7.80 8.87 44.05
C ALA A 10 7.94 7.58 43.21
N LEU A 11 7.66 6.42 43.80
CA LEU A 11 7.79 5.13 43.11
C LEU A 11 6.65 4.85 42.12
N SER A 12 5.45 5.40 42.37
CA SER A 12 4.30 5.25 41.47
C SER A 12 4.42 6.08 40.18
N GLY A 13 5.20 7.17 40.17
CA GLY A 13 5.40 8.00 38.99
C GLY A 13 6.33 7.38 37.94
N LEU A 14 7.26 6.51 38.35
CA LEU A 14 8.22 5.84 37.47
C LEU A 14 7.64 4.62 36.73
N LEU A 15 6.45 4.15 37.13
CA LEU A 15 5.77 3.02 36.48
C LEU A 15 4.80 3.46 35.37
N LEU A 16 4.57 4.77 35.19
CA LEU A 16 3.64 5.33 34.19
C LEU A 16 4.32 5.80 32.90
N SER A 17 5.65 5.68 32.78
CA SER A 17 6.39 6.09 31.57
C SER A 17 6.63 4.97 30.54
N ALA A 18 6.07 3.76 30.75
CA ALA A 18 6.32 2.60 29.88
C ALA A 18 5.32 2.40 28.74
N CYS A 19 4.34 3.30 28.55
CA CYS A 19 3.55 3.35 27.32
C CYS A 19 4.13 4.41 26.38
N SER A 20 5.29 4.12 25.80
CA SER A 20 5.60 4.74 24.51
C SER A 20 4.71 4.04 23.48
N PRO A 21 3.83 4.73 22.74
CA PRO A 21 3.16 4.10 21.61
C PRO A 21 4.28 3.56 20.73
N SER A 22 4.28 2.24 20.52
CA SER A 22 5.22 1.60 19.61
C SER A 22 5.08 2.35 18.30
N THR A 23 6.05 3.21 18.02
CA THR A 23 6.13 3.89 16.75
C THR A 23 6.60 2.80 15.82
N SER A 24 5.66 1.94 15.38
CA SER A 24 5.91 1.01 14.31
C SER A 24 6.45 1.87 13.20
N SER A 25 7.77 1.78 12.97
CA SER A 25 8.48 2.58 11.99
C SER A 25 7.76 2.29 10.67
N SER A 26 7.02 3.29 10.21
CA SER A 26 5.77 3.03 9.53
C SER A 26 6.04 2.71 8.08
N ILE A 27 5.52 1.57 7.62
CA ILE A 27 5.36 1.13 6.22
C ILE A 27 5.10 2.31 5.26
N THR A 28 4.40 3.33 5.77
CA THR A 28 4.00 4.56 5.11
C THR A 28 5.13 5.51 4.72
N GLN A 29 6.26 5.64 5.43
CA GLN A 29 7.13 6.80 5.19
C GLN A 29 8.03 6.71 3.95
N ASP A 30 8.47 5.51 3.54
CA ASP A 30 9.49 5.38 2.48
C ASP A 30 8.96 4.76 1.18
N ASN A 31 7.72 4.25 1.15
CA ASN A 31 7.13 3.63 -0.04
C ASN A 31 5.99 4.50 -0.63
N PRO A 32 6.16 5.07 -1.84
CA PRO A 32 5.13 5.91 -2.47
C PRO A 32 3.78 5.21 -2.68
N ILE A 33 3.76 3.88 -2.88
CA ILE A 33 2.53 3.09 -3.01
C ILE A 33 1.79 3.08 -1.67
N ALA A 34 2.50 2.80 -0.58
CA ALA A 34 1.92 2.80 0.77
C ALA A 34 1.38 4.17 1.18
N GLN A 35 2.08 5.25 0.83
CA GLN A 35 1.62 6.62 1.07
C GLN A 35 0.33 6.94 0.31
N LEU A 36 0.27 6.50 -0.95
CA LEU A 36 -0.88 6.73 -1.79
C LEU A 36 -2.11 5.95 -1.30
N ASP A 37 -1.92 4.72 -0.84
CA ASP A 37 -3.01 3.87 -0.36
C ASP A 37 -3.71 4.42 0.90
N LEU A 38 -3.06 5.28 1.68
CA LEU A 38 -3.72 6.01 2.78
C LEU A 38 -4.64 7.15 2.32
N LYS A 39 -4.67 7.45 1.02
CA LYS A 39 -5.57 8.45 0.44
C LYS A 39 -6.77 7.75 -0.18
N GLN A 40 -7.96 8.33 0.02
CA GLN A 40 -9.11 7.97 -0.80
C GLN A 40 -8.98 8.58 -2.19
N LEU A 41 -9.00 7.72 -3.21
CA LEU A 41 -8.89 8.09 -4.62
C LEU A 41 -10.14 7.68 -5.41
N PRO A 42 -10.51 8.43 -6.47
CA PRO A 42 -9.91 9.68 -6.92
C PRO A 42 -10.27 10.85 -5.99
N ASN A 43 -9.47 11.91 -6.01
CA ASN A 43 -9.73 13.14 -5.25
C ASN A 43 -9.22 14.37 -6.01
N ALA A 44 -9.13 15.54 -5.36
CA ALA A 44 -8.67 16.77 -6.03
C ALA A 44 -7.24 16.63 -6.61
N GLU A 45 -6.33 15.99 -5.86
CA GLU A 45 -4.90 15.89 -6.16
C GLU A 45 -4.54 14.74 -7.10
N TRP A 46 -5.37 13.70 -7.17
CA TRP A 46 -5.04 12.44 -7.85
C TRP A 46 -6.16 11.99 -8.78
N ARG A 47 -5.76 11.36 -9.89
CA ARG A 47 -6.64 10.77 -10.89
C ARG A 47 -6.32 9.28 -11.01
N LEU A 48 -7.36 8.47 -11.21
CA LEU A 48 -7.24 7.03 -11.41
C LEU A 48 -7.55 6.65 -12.86
N SER A 49 -6.85 5.63 -13.37
CA SER A 49 -7.26 4.95 -14.59
C SER A 49 -8.61 4.27 -14.39
N ARG A 50 -9.37 4.16 -15.48
CA ARG A 50 -10.56 3.29 -15.53
C ARG A 50 -10.16 1.82 -15.68
N ALA A 51 -9.11 1.56 -16.47
CA ALA A 51 -8.56 0.23 -16.66
C ALA A 51 -7.95 -0.31 -15.36
N VAL A 52 -8.14 -1.61 -15.14
CA VAL A 52 -7.47 -2.38 -14.10
C VAL A 52 -6.36 -3.18 -14.76
N ILE A 53 -5.22 -3.27 -14.09
CA ILE A 53 -4.09 -4.09 -14.48
C ILE A 53 -3.97 -5.20 -13.46
N GLU A 54 -4.04 -6.44 -13.93
CA GLU A 54 -3.72 -7.62 -13.13
C GLU A 54 -2.22 -7.89 -13.21
N VAL A 55 -1.60 -8.15 -12.06
CA VAL A 55 -0.17 -8.44 -11.93
C VAL A 55 0.02 -9.69 -11.08
N SER A 56 0.80 -10.65 -11.59
CA SER A 56 1.23 -11.84 -10.87
C SER A 56 2.75 -11.94 -10.86
N PHE A 57 3.32 -12.04 -9.67
CA PHE A 57 4.76 -12.27 -9.49
C PHE A 57 5.12 -13.76 -9.67
N CYS A 58 6.31 -14.02 -10.20
CA CYS A 58 6.82 -15.36 -10.49
C CYS A 58 7.22 -16.13 -9.22
N ARG A 59 6.47 -17.18 -8.85
CA ARG A 59 6.81 -18.07 -7.71
C ARG A 59 7.27 -17.30 -6.46
N ASP A 60 6.58 -16.20 -6.18
CA ASP A 60 7.05 -15.20 -5.22
C ASP A 60 6.05 -15.06 -4.08
N ARG A 61 6.58 -15.04 -2.86
CA ARG A 61 5.85 -14.66 -1.64
C ARG A 61 5.23 -13.27 -1.78
N THR A 62 5.70 -12.45 -2.72
CA THR A 62 5.15 -11.13 -3.04
C THR A 62 3.63 -11.16 -3.32
N ASN A 63 3.09 -12.19 -4.01
CA ASN A 63 1.64 -12.28 -4.21
C ASN A 63 0.92 -12.50 -2.87
N GLU A 64 1.45 -13.37 -2.00
CA GLU A 64 0.90 -13.59 -0.66
C GLU A 64 1.04 -12.34 0.22
N ALA A 65 2.15 -11.60 0.08
CA ALA A 65 2.43 -10.38 0.83
C ALA A 65 1.45 -9.25 0.48
N LEU A 66 1.04 -9.21 -0.79
CA LEU A 66 0.12 -8.21 -1.33
C LEU A 66 -1.35 -8.65 -1.23
N LEU A 67 -1.64 -9.81 -0.62
CA LEU A 67 -3.01 -10.27 -0.40
C LEU A 67 -3.80 -9.23 0.38
N ALA A 68 -4.94 -8.83 -0.18
CA ALA A 68 -5.85 -7.88 0.43
C ALA A 68 -7.19 -7.88 -0.32
N SER A 69 -8.30 -8.07 0.39
CA SER A 69 -9.63 -7.83 -0.17
C SER A 69 -9.90 -6.34 -0.31
N GLU A 70 -10.87 -5.99 -1.16
CA GLU A 70 -11.32 -4.60 -1.33
C GLU A 70 -11.77 -3.97 0.01
N SER A 71 -12.47 -4.72 0.86
CA SER A 71 -12.93 -4.23 2.16
C SER A 71 -11.78 -3.98 3.13
N GLU A 72 -10.76 -4.84 3.16
CA GLU A 72 -9.57 -4.64 3.99
C GLU A 72 -8.76 -3.43 3.53
N LEU A 73 -8.58 -3.28 2.22
CA LEU A 73 -7.95 -2.09 1.64
C LEU A 73 -8.72 -0.84 2.03
N ASN A 74 -10.03 -0.81 1.82
CA ASN A 74 -10.87 0.34 2.19
C ASN A 74 -10.82 0.66 3.69
N GLY A 75 -10.83 -0.36 4.55
CA GLY A 75 -10.63 -0.20 5.99
C GLY A 75 -9.31 0.48 6.29
N TRP A 76 -8.22 -0.02 5.70
CA TRP A 76 -6.89 0.58 5.83
C TRP A 76 -6.84 2.04 5.35
N ARG A 77 -7.46 2.38 4.21
CA ARG A 77 -7.48 3.79 3.72
C ARG A 77 -8.25 4.72 4.63
N LEU A 78 -9.24 4.20 5.35
CA LEU A 78 -10.10 4.95 6.26
C LEU A 78 -9.45 5.17 7.62
N THR A 79 -8.78 4.15 8.16
CA THR A 79 -8.34 4.12 9.56
C THR A 79 -6.82 4.06 9.73
N GLY A 80 -6.08 3.72 8.68
CA GLY A 80 -4.66 3.39 8.74
C GLY A 80 -4.37 2.04 9.39
N ASP A 81 -5.39 1.25 9.73
CA ASP A 81 -5.21 -0.06 10.36
C ASP A 81 -4.69 -1.11 9.35
N VAL A 82 -3.55 -1.71 9.67
CA VAL A 82 -2.87 -2.71 8.84
C VAL A 82 -3.05 -4.14 9.36
N SER A 83 -3.79 -4.33 10.47
CA SER A 83 -3.91 -5.62 11.15
C SER A 83 -4.57 -6.72 10.32
N ALA A 84 -5.33 -6.35 9.30
CA ALA A 84 -5.96 -7.29 8.37
C ALA A 84 -5.00 -7.84 7.30
N PHE A 85 -3.82 -7.25 7.13
CA PHE A 85 -2.89 -7.65 6.09
C PHE A 85 -1.89 -8.71 6.54
N PRO A 86 -1.29 -9.45 5.59
CA PRO A 86 -0.14 -10.29 5.86
C PRO A 86 0.96 -9.53 6.61
N PRO A 87 1.63 -10.15 7.61
CA PRO A 87 2.62 -9.47 8.45
C PRO A 87 3.89 -9.02 7.69
N TYR A 88 4.05 -9.47 6.44
CA TYR A 88 5.16 -9.15 5.54
C TYR A 88 4.71 -8.32 4.32
N ARG A 89 3.56 -7.63 4.41
CA ARG A 89 3.05 -6.75 3.34
C ARG A 89 4.07 -5.73 2.85
N GLU A 90 4.90 -5.22 3.76
CA GLU A 90 5.96 -4.27 3.42
C GLU A 90 6.96 -4.84 2.40
N GLU A 91 7.35 -6.11 2.54
CA GLU A 91 8.22 -6.79 1.56
C GLU A 91 7.56 -6.81 0.18
N GLY A 92 6.24 -7.07 0.13
CA GLY A 92 5.47 -7.07 -1.11
C GLY A 92 5.35 -5.69 -1.75
N LEU A 93 5.04 -4.66 -0.95
CA LEU A 93 4.95 -3.27 -1.43
C LEU A 93 6.30 -2.77 -1.93
N LYS A 94 7.39 -3.16 -1.27
CA LYS A 94 8.76 -2.86 -1.71
C LYS A 94 9.07 -3.56 -3.03
N ALA A 95 8.79 -4.86 -3.15
CA ALA A 95 8.97 -5.60 -4.39
C ALA A 95 8.19 -4.98 -5.56
N LEU A 96 6.94 -4.56 -5.31
CA LEU A 96 6.12 -3.88 -6.30
C LEU A 96 6.72 -2.55 -6.74
N TYR A 97 7.20 -1.74 -5.78
CA TYR A 97 7.86 -0.48 -6.08
C TYR A 97 9.18 -0.68 -6.85
N GLU A 98 9.97 -1.70 -6.50
CA GLU A 98 11.22 -2.03 -7.21
C GLU A 98 10.98 -2.42 -8.67
N VAL A 99 9.84 -3.06 -8.99
CA VAL A 99 9.46 -3.41 -10.36
C VAL A 99 9.02 -2.18 -11.16
N VAL A 100 8.19 -1.32 -10.56
CA VAL A 100 7.65 -0.16 -11.26
C VAL A 100 8.70 0.95 -11.37
N GLY A 101 9.42 1.23 -10.28
CA GLY A 101 10.40 2.30 -10.17
C GLY A 101 9.77 3.70 -10.15
N ASP A 102 10.56 4.71 -10.55
CA ASP A 102 10.18 6.13 -10.52
C ASP A 102 9.34 6.55 -11.74
N GLN A 103 8.31 5.76 -12.05
CA GLN A 103 7.40 6.03 -13.16
C GLN A 103 6.50 7.23 -12.87
N PRO A 104 5.94 7.89 -13.90
CA PRO A 104 5.02 9.01 -13.71
C PRO A 104 3.67 8.58 -13.10
N PHE A 105 3.43 7.29 -12.96
CA PHE A 105 2.25 6.69 -12.33
C PHE A 105 2.64 5.86 -11.10
N ILE A 106 1.68 5.66 -10.20
CA ILE A 106 1.79 4.78 -9.04
C ILE A 106 0.70 3.71 -9.17
N LEU A 107 1.00 2.47 -8.78
CA LEU A 107 0.00 1.40 -8.71
C LEU A 107 -0.85 1.56 -7.44
N TYR A 108 -2.16 1.63 -7.61
CA TYR A 108 -3.13 1.73 -6.52
C TYR A 108 -3.94 0.44 -6.47
N GLN A 109 -3.79 -0.33 -5.39
CA GLN A 109 -4.34 -1.68 -5.31
C GLN A 109 -5.87 -1.66 -5.21
N VAL A 110 -6.55 -2.46 -6.02
CA VAL A 110 -8.01 -2.64 -5.95
C VAL A 110 -8.34 -3.83 -5.07
N ASP A 111 -7.63 -4.93 -5.27
CA ASP A 111 -7.72 -6.18 -4.51
C ASP A 111 -6.46 -7.03 -4.79
N GLY A 112 -6.32 -8.13 -4.07
CA GLY A 112 -5.21 -9.06 -4.19
C GLY A 112 -5.54 -10.45 -3.69
N SER A 113 -5.14 -11.45 -4.46
CA SER A 113 -5.22 -12.87 -4.14
C SER A 113 -3.83 -13.50 -4.13
N VAL A 114 -3.75 -14.77 -3.70
CA VAL A 114 -2.52 -15.56 -3.76
C VAL A 114 -1.96 -15.73 -5.19
N SER A 115 -2.82 -15.59 -6.20
CA SER A 115 -2.44 -15.80 -7.61
C SER A 115 -2.01 -14.50 -8.29
N ALA A 116 -2.72 -13.41 -8.04
CA ALA A 116 -2.49 -12.13 -8.68
C ALA A 116 -3.13 -11.00 -7.85
N SER A 117 -2.60 -9.80 -8.03
CA SER A 117 -3.15 -8.57 -7.49
C SER A 117 -3.59 -7.62 -8.61
N ARG A 118 -4.66 -6.87 -8.34
CA ARG A 118 -5.30 -5.99 -9.30
C ARG A 118 -5.05 -4.54 -8.91
N TYR A 119 -4.66 -3.72 -9.89
CA TYR A 119 -4.25 -2.33 -9.66
C TYR A 119 -4.91 -1.39 -10.65
N ARG A 120 -5.19 -0.16 -10.21
CA ARG A 120 -5.40 0.98 -11.10
C ARG A 120 -4.15 1.85 -11.11
N LEU A 121 -3.96 2.61 -12.17
CA LEU A 121 -2.91 3.63 -12.21
C LEU A 121 -3.40 4.89 -11.54
N ALA A 122 -2.60 5.42 -10.63
CA ALA A 122 -2.78 6.72 -10.04
C ALA A 122 -1.74 7.70 -10.54
N MET A 123 -2.17 8.91 -10.89
CA MET A 123 -1.29 10.00 -11.25
C MET A 123 -1.76 11.29 -10.60
N SER A 124 -0.83 12.19 -10.31
CA SER A 124 -1.19 13.53 -9.86
C SER A 124 -2.03 14.25 -10.90
N ALA A 125 -3.07 14.96 -10.47
CA ALA A 125 -3.96 15.73 -11.32
C ALA A 125 -3.21 16.79 -12.13
N SER A 126 -2.18 17.41 -11.55
CA SER A 126 -1.35 18.42 -12.24
C SER A 126 -0.48 17.82 -13.35
N LYS A 127 -0.02 16.57 -13.18
CA LYS A 127 0.82 15.87 -14.16
C LYS A 127 0.03 15.11 -15.21
N SER A 128 -1.16 14.62 -14.86
CA SER A 128 -1.94 13.78 -15.75
C SER A 128 -2.67 14.55 -16.84
N ALA A 129 -3.15 15.77 -16.57
CA ALA A 129 -3.99 16.53 -17.50
C ALA A 129 -5.14 15.71 -18.14
N GLY A 130 -5.61 14.65 -17.45
CA GLY A 130 -6.62 13.70 -17.97
C GLY A 130 -6.07 12.46 -18.70
N ALA A 131 -4.78 12.38 -18.96
CA ALA A 131 -4.11 11.33 -19.74
C ALA A 131 -3.69 10.08 -18.94
N VAL A 132 -4.30 9.80 -17.77
CA VAL A 132 -3.95 8.60 -16.97
C VAL A 132 -4.16 7.31 -17.78
N ALA A 133 -5.16 7.30 -18.67
CA ALA A 133 -5.43 6.16 -19.55
C ALA A 133 -4.27 5.86 -20.52
N GLU A 134 -3.52 6.88 -20.95
CA GLU A 134 -2.40 6.72 -21.89
C GLU A 134 -1.21 5.99 -21.24
N GLN A 135 -1.13 5.99 -19.91
CA GLN A 135 -0.07 5.31 -19.17
C GLN A 135 -0.36 3.82 -18.92
N VAL A 136 -1.56 3.33 -19.25
CA VAL A 136 -1.94 1.92 -18.98
C VAL A 136 -1.04 0.95 -19.72
N PHE A 137 -0.86 1.11 -21.03
CA PHE A 137 0.02 0.22 -21.81
C PHE A 137 1.50 0.38 -21.47
N PRO A 138 2.06 1.60 -21.31
CA PRO A 138 3.40 1.77 -20.75
C PRO A 138 3.58 1.06 -19.41
N ALA A 139 2.61 1.14 -18.50
CA ALA A 139 2.69 0.46 -17.21
C ALA A 139 2.74 -1.07 -17.35
N VAL A 140 1.87 -1.64 -18.19
CA VAL A 140 1.89 -3.08 -18.49
C VAL A 140 3.22 -3.50 -19.13
N ALA A 141 3.77 -2.70 -20.05
CA ALA A 141 5.07 -2.98 -20.65
C ALA A 141 6.22 -2.95 -19.63
N THR A 142 6.21 -1.97 -18.71
CA THR A 142 7.18 -1.90 -17.60
C THR A 142 7.08 -3.13 -16.71
N LEU A 143 5.87 -3.53 -16.32
CA LEU A 143 5.63 -4.71 -15.50
C LEU A 143 6.10 -6.00 -16.22
N ALA A 144 5.71 -6.19 -17.48
CA ALA A 144 6.08 -7.33 -18.30
C ALA A 144 7.59 -7.43 -18.56
N GLY A 145 8.31 -6.30 -18.53
CA GLY A 145 9.75 -6.26 -18.72
C GLY A 145 10.56 -6.75 -17.51
N SER A 146 9.92 -6.93 -16.34
CA SER A 146 10.58 -7.39 -15.12
C SER A 146 10.61 -8.91 -15.04
N GLU A 147 11.80 -9.49 -14.79
CA GLU A 147 11.96 -10.93 -14.55
C GLU A 147 11.20 -11.46 -13.32
N ARG A 148 10.75 -10.55 -12.43
CA ARG A 148 9.96 -10.88 -11.24
C ARG A 148 8.48 -11.04 -11.53
N VAL A 149 8.00 -10.54 -12.66
CA VAL A 149 6.58 -10.55 -13.04
C VAL A 149 6.36 -11.63 -14.09
N CYS A 150 5.45 -12.57 -13.80
CA CYS A 150 5.11 -13.67 -14.70
C CYS A 150 3.90 -13.34 -15.58
N LEU A 151 3.02 -12.47 -15.08
CA LEU A 151 1.85 -12.00 -15.80
C LEU A 151 1.61 -10.53 -15.47
N SER A 152 1.41 -9.73 -16.50
CA SER A 152 0.80 -8.41 -16.40
C SER A 152 -0.15 -8.21 -17.57
N ALA A 153 -1.41 -7.94 -17.29
CA ALA A 153 -2.43 -7.78 -18.31
C ALA A 153 -3.44 -6.70 -17.93
N VAL A 154 -4.02 -6.04 -18.92
CA VAL A 154 -5.18 -5.17 -18.69
C VAL A 154 -6.39 -6.08 -18.50
N ASP A 155 -7.02 -6.00 -17.33
CA ASP A 155 -8.34 -6.56 -17.10
C ASP A 155 -9.39 -5.55 -17.61
N GLU A 156 -9.75 -5.72 -18.88
CA GLU A 156 -10.95 -5.12 -19.45
C GLU A 156 -12.15 -5.87 -18.87
N GLY A 157 -12.48 -5.56 -17.61
CA GLY A 157 -13.42 -6.32 -16.79
C GLY A 157 -14.59 -6.88 -17.60
N ALA A 158 -14.84 -8.18 -17.45
CA ALA A 158 -15.95 -8.87 -18.08
C ALA A 158 -17.23 -8.03 -17.90
N THR A 159 -17.73 -7.49 -19.01
CA THR A 159 -19.06 -6.88 -19.08
C THR A 159 -20.07 -7.98 -18.76
N TYR A 160 -20.61 -7.97 -17.54
CA TYR A 160 -21.86 -8.64 -17.22
C TYR A 160 -23.02 -7.64 -17.35
#